data_AF-A0A2H3CZW4-F1
#
_entry.id   AF-A0A2H3CZW4-F1
#
_cell.length_a   1.000
_cell.length_b   1.000
_cell.length_c   1.000
_cell.angle_alpha   90.00
_cell.angle_beta   90.00
_cell.angle_gamma   90.00
#
_symmetry.space_group_name_H-M   'P 1'
#
loop_
_entity.id
_entity.type
_entity.pdbx_description
1 polymer ?
#
loop_
_entity_poly.entity_id
_entity_poly.type
_entity_poly.pdbx_seq_one_letter_code
_entity_poly.pdbx_strand_id
1 'polypeptide(L)'
;MSYYRSSESSYPPSAEYEHEKFDEYRRLQQRVSYRNKKFKDEVKWHPFWTQEERLACQHEHDAYIKRYKTEDSTAGSAIATQSSRRKLQAIQSGRVKSSANEHVNTRHSSATILKKRGRQWRYNHFEEEKRRYESQKSRRQEHAERDAQEREEKQRQRAVEEDRQTREKESRERRRKQAEESERLKEQRYKSYEDGWSPPRATWKTKTNILFNDIPWPTLYHPQSADAITPKVVTSFFEDPRYLASEHWISRKKRIRTELLRWHSDKF
;
A
#
# COMPACT_ATOMS: atom_id res chain seq x y z
N MET A 1 66.73 17.44 -12.87
CA MET A 1 65.39 17.70 -12.30
C MET A 1 64.52 18.28 -13.41
N SER A 2 63.66 17.45 -14.01
CA SER A 2 62.80 17.84 -15.14
C SER A 2 61.37 18.02 -14.63
N TYR A 3 60.82 19.23 -14.77
CA TYR A 3 59.44 19.55 -14.44
C TYR A 3 58.53 19.01 -15.55
N TYR A 4 57.82 17.90 -15.30
CA TYR A 4 56.72 17.48 -16.15
C TYR A 4 55.55 18.46 -15.98
N ARG A 5 55.42 19.38 -16.93
CA ARG A 5 54.23 20.23 -17.10
C ARG A 5 53.13 19.34 -17.67
N SER A 6 52.25 18.84 -16.81
CA SER A 6 51.06 18.09 -17.22
C SER A 6 50.25 18.94 -18.20
N SER A 7 50.24 18.55 -19.47
CA SER A 7 49.35 19.11 -20.48
C SER A 7 47.94 18.69 -20.13
N GLU A 8 47.15 19.64 -19.62
CA GLU A 8 45.70 19.48 -19.45
C GLU A 8 45.11 19.03 -20.77
N SER A 9 44.59 17.81 -20.75
CA SER A 9 44.01 17.11 -21.86
C SER A 9 42.70 17.80 -22.25
N SER A 10 42.78 18.72 -23.21
CA SER A 10 41.62 19.43 -23.79
C SER A 10 40.90 18.52 -24.79
N TYR A 11 40.27 17.46 -24.30
CA TYR A 11 39.31 16.73 -25.11
C TYR A 11 37.99 17.52 -25.12
N PRO A 12 37.36 17.71 -26.30
CA PRO A 12 36.04 18.32 -26.36
C PRO A 12 35.07 17.48 -25.53
N PRO A 13 34.16 18.13 -24.76
CA PRO A 13 33.15 17.41 -23.99
C PRO A 13 32.40 16.44 -24.91
N SER A 14 32.27 15.18 -24.49
CA SER A 14 31.54 14.19 -25.28
C SER A 14 30.10 14.65 -25.46
N ALA A 15 29.48 14.32 -26.61
CA ALA A 15 28.08 14.68 -26.88
C ALA A 15 27.11 14.15 -25.80
N GLU A 16 27.47 13.05 -25.13
CA GLU A 16 26.74 12.49 -23.99
C GLU A 16 26.74 13.43 -22.78
N TYR A 17 27.86 14.10 -22.50
CA TYR A 17 28.00 15.07 -21.41
C TYR A 17 27.13 16.33 -21.64
N GLU A 18 26.99 16.78 -22.90
CA GLU A 18 26.11 17.91 -23.22
C GLU A 18 24.62 17.54 -23.07
N HIS A 19 24.25 16.29 -23.38
CA HIS A 19 22.87 15.81 -23.24
C HIS A 19 22.44 15.73 -21.77
N GLU A 20 23.31 15.21 -20.90
CA GLU A 20 23.04 15.10 -19.46
C GLU A 20 22.85 16.48 -18.82
N LYS A 21 23.70 17.46 -19.16
CA LYS A 21 23.54 18.85 -18.70
C LYS A 21 22.23 19.49 -19.19
N PHE A 22 21.83 19.20 -20.41
CA PHE A 22 20.58 19.74 -20.96
C PHE A 22 19.35 19.17 -20.24
N ASP A 23 19.36 17.87 -19.95
CA ASP A 23 18.30 17.21 -19.19
C ASP A 23 18.24 17.69 -17.74
N GLU A 24 19.41 17.89 -17.11
CA GLU A 24 19.51 18.48 -15.78
C GLU A 24 18.93 19.90 -15.76
N TYR A 25 19.30 20.75 -16.72
CA TYR A 25 18.73 22.09 -16.86
C TYR A 25 17.21 22.06 -17.02
N ARG A 26 16.67 21.13 -17.83
CA ARG A 26 15.22 20.97 -17.99
C ARG A 26 14.54 20.56 -16.68
N ARG A 27 15.15 19.64 -15.92
CA ARG A 27 14.65 19.23 -14.58
C ARG A 27 14.66 20.40 -13.60
N LEU A 28 15.71 21.23 -13.61
CA LEU A 28 15.80 22.43 -12.77
C LEU A 28 14.71 23.45 -13.11
N GLN A 29 14.48 23.73 -14.40
CA GLN A 29 13.39 24.60 -14.85
C GLN A 29 12.01 24.07 -14.42
N GLN A 30 11.79 22.75 -14.48
CA GLN A 30 10.56 22.13 -13.98
C GLN A 30 10.39 22.28 -12.47
N ARG A 31 11.47 22.11 -11.68
CA ARG A 31 11.43 22.31 -10.21
C ARG A 31 11.10 23.75 -9.84
N VAL A 32 11.71 24.73 -10.52
CA VAL A 32 11.42 26.17 -10.33
C VAL A 32 9.96 26.48 -10.68
N SER A 33 9.48 25.98 -11.82
CA SER A 33 8.08 26.16 -12.25
C SER A 33 7.10 25.55 -11.25
N TYR A 34 7.38 24.35 -10.76
CA TYR A 34 6.59 23.69 -9.73
C TYR A 34 6.57 24.49 -8.42
N ARG A 35 7.73 24.96 -7.93
CA ARG A 35 7.79 25.76 -6.69
C ARG A 35 7.04 27.08 -6.82
N ASN A 36 7.14 27.76 -7.97
CA ASN A 36 6.37 28.98 -8.27
C ASN A 36 4.86 28.72 -8.22
N LYS A 37 4.41 27.61 -8.80
CA LYS A 37 3.00 27.22 -8.74
C LYS A 37 2.56 26.91 -7.31
N LYS A 38 3.35 26.09 -6.59
CA LYS A 38 3.08 25.74 -5.19
C LYS A 38 2.99 26.98 -4.29
N PHE A 39 3.90 27.93 -4.44
CA PHE A 39 3.88 29.19 -3.69
C PHE A 39 2.61 30.00 -3.95
N LYS A 40 2.18 30.12 -5.21
CA LYS A 40 0.91 30.79 -5.56
C LYS A 40 -0.28 30.09 -4.93
N ASP A 41 -0.28 28.77 -4.91
CA ASP A 41 -1.34 27.98 -4.28
C ASP A 41 -1.31 28.16 -2.75
N GLU A 42 -0.14 28.09 -2.09
CA GLU A 42 0.04 28.34 -0.65
C GLU A 42 -0.52 29.72 -0.25
N VAL A 43 -0.13 30.79 -0.96
CA VAL A 43 -0.64 32.14 -0.70
C VAL A 43 -2.16 32.24 -0.92
N LYS A 44 -2.70 31.54 -1.92
CA LYS A 44 -4.14 31.52 -2.21
C LYS A 44 -4.93 30.80 -1.12
N TRP A 45 -4.40 29.72 -0.56
CA TRP A 45 -5.08 28.90 0.45
C TRP A 45 -4.97 29.46 1.88
N HIS A 46 -4.11 30.46 2.10
CA HIS A 46 -3.93 31.10 3.41
C HIS A 46 -4.28 32.60 3.40
N PRO A 47 -5.56 32.98 3.20
CA PRO A 47 -5.96 34.39 3.14
C PRO A 47 -5.76 35.13 4.47
N PHE A 48 -5.74 34.41 5.59
CA PHE A 48 -5.63 34.96 6.95
C PHE A 48 -4.20 35.09 7.47
N TRP A 49 -3.18 34.76 6.67
CA TRP A 49 -1.81 34.99 7.10
C TRP A 49 -1.56 36.45 7.43
N THR A 50 -0.93 36.67 8.57
CA THR A 50 -0.37 37.94 8.99
C THR A 50 0.67 38.43 7.97
N GLN A 51 0.96 39.72 7.99
CA GLN A 51 1.96 40.31 7.09
C GLN A 51 3.35 39.68 7.29
N GLU A 52 3.71 39.34 8.53
CA GLU A 52 4.98 38.69 8.87
C GLU A 52 5.07 37.27 8.29
N GLU A 53 4.00 36.46 8.39
CA GLU A 53 3.96 35.11 7.81
C GLU A 53 4.07 35.12 6.28
N ARG A 54 3.42 36.09 5.62
CA ARG A 54 3.54 36.26 4.15
C ARG A 54 4.96 36.61 3.74
N LEU A 55 5.60 37.51 4.48
CA LEU A 55 7.00 37.90 4.23
C LEU A 55 7.96 36.73 4.47
N ALA A 56 7.77 35.96 5.54
CA ALA A 56 8.57 34.78 5.82
C ALA A 56 8.46 33.73 4.70
N CYS A 57 7.24 33.43 4.24
CA CYS A 57 7.01 32.51 3.12
C CYS A 57 7.62 33.02 1.81
N GLN A 58 7.53 34.33 1.55
CA GLN A 58 8.18 34.96 0.39
C GLN A 58 9.71 34.87 0.47
N HIS A 59 10.29 35.12 1.64
CA HIS A 59 11.74 34.98 1.86
C HIS A 59 12.22 33.55 1.63
N GLU A 60 11.50 32.54 2.10
CA GLU A 60 11.82 31.13 1.84
C GLU A 60 11.74 30.78 0.34
N HIS A 61 10.71 31.29 -0.34
CA HIS A 61 10.56 31.13 -1.79
C HIS A 61 11.74 31.76 -2.55
N ASP A 62 12.06 33.01 -2.24
CA ASP A 62 13.16 33.75 -2.89
C ASP A 62 14.53 33.11 -2.58
N ALA A 63 14.73 32.63 -1.35
CA ALA A 63 15.93 31.89 -0.96
C ALA A 63 16.07 30.58 -1.76
N TYR A 64 14.97 29.86 -1.98
CA TYR A 64 14.94 28.68 -2.86
C TYR A 64 15.35 29.09 -4.28
N ILE A 65 14.67 30.06 -4.90
CA ILE A 65 14.99 30.51 -6.28
C ILE A 65 16.45 30.98 -6.40
N LYS A 66 16.99 31.65 -5.39
CA LYS A 66 18.37 32.12 -5.37
C LYS A 66 19.38 30.97 -5.41
N ARG A 67 19.16 29.88 -4.64
CA ARG A 67 20.02 28.68 -4.66
C ARG A 67 20.03 28.03 -6.05
N TYR A 68 18.89 27.97 -6.71
CA TYR A 68 18.80 27.43 -8.08
C TYR A 68 19.54 28.30 -9.10
N LYS A 69 19.45 29.63 -9.00
CA LYS A 69 20.18 30.53 -9.90
C LYS A 69 21.70 30.44 -9.73
N THR A 70 22.18 30.16 -8.51
CA THR A 70 23.62 29.96 -8.26
C THR A 70 24.11 28.61 -8.80
N GLU A 71 23.28 27.56 -8.76
CA GLU A 71 23.58 26.26 -9.39
C GLU A 71 23.59 26.38 -10.94
N ASP A 72 22.61 27.10 -11.52
CA ASP A 72 22.52 27.37 -12.95
C ASP A 72 23.68 28.23 -13.49
N SER A 73 24.24 29.13 -12.68
CA SER A 73 25.39 29.95 -13.11
C SER A 73 26.65 29.11 -13.39
N THR A 74 26.78 27.95 -12.73
CA THR A 74 27.92 27.04 -12.90
C THR A 74 27.74 26.13 -14.12
N ALA A 75 26.49 25.82 -14.49
CA ALA A 75 26.16 24.96 -15.62
C ALA A 75 25.82 25.71 -16.93
N GLY A 76 25.28 26.93 -16.84
CA GLY A 76 24.62 27.66 -17.94
C GLY A 76 25.51 28.56 -18.80
N SER A 77 26.75 28.84 -18.38
CA SER A 77 27.70 29.70 -19.13
C SER A 77 28.03 29.15 -20.54
N ALA A 78 27.92 27.83 -20.73
CA ALA A 78 28.21 27.19 -22.03
C ALA A 78 27.03 27.19 -23.02
N ILE A 79 25.77 27.22 -22.56
CA ILE A 79 24.58 26.98 -23.39
C ILE A 79 24.00 28.29 -23.98
N ALA A 80 24.17 29.42 -23.29
CA ALA A 80 23.70 30.74 -23.75
C ALA A 80 24.38 31.21 -25.06
N THR A 81 25.55 30.67 -25.39
CA THR A 81 26.34 31.02 -26.58
C THR A 81 25.81 30.32 -27.86
N GLN A 82 25.14 29.17 -27.75
CA GLN A 82 24.58 28.45 -28.90
C GLN A 82 23.22 29.01 -29.38
N SER A 83 22.35 29.45 -28.47
CA SER A 83 21.01 29.92 -28.81
C SER A 83 21.01 31.31 -29.49
N SER A 84 21.97 32.16 -29.13
CA SER A 84 22.21 33.46 -29.79
C SER A 84 22.72 33.32 -31.23
N ARG A 85 23.40 32.21 -31.57
CA ARG A 85 23.92 31.93 -32.92
C ARG A 85 22.83 31.53 -33.92
N ARG A 86 21.79 30.82 -33.47
CA ARG A 86 20.62 30.44 -34.31
C ARG A 86 19.70 31.63 -34.63
N LYS A 87 19.57 32.60 -33.72
CA LYS A 87 18.78 33.82 -33.97
C LYS A 87 19.43 34.75 -35.00
N LEU A 88 20.76 34.76 -35.10
CA LEU A 88 21.48 35.57 -36.09
C LEU A 88 21.49 34.95 -37.49
N GLN A 89 21.42 33.62 -37.63
CA GLN A 89 21.28 32.95 -38.93
C GLN A 89 19.88 33.14 -39.57
N ALA A 90 18.82 33.29 -38.76
CA ALA A 90 17.47 33.57 -39.26
C ALA A 90 17.29 35.01 -39.77
N ILE A 91 18.18 35.94 -39.41
CA ILE A 91 18.15 37.34 -39.87
C ILE A 91 18.91 37.50 -41.20
N GLN A 92 19.82 36.57 -41.54
CA GLN A 92 20.60 36.60 -42.78
C GLN A 92 19.91 35.96 -43.99
N SER A 93 18.84 35.17 -43.81
CA SER A 93 18.04 34.66 -44.93
C SER A 93 17.07 35.74 -45.43
N GLY A 94 17.62 36.71 -46.16
CA GLY A 94 16.89 37.78 -46.81
C GLY A 94 15.75 37.25 -47.68
N ARG A 95 14.51 37.49 -47.24
CA ARG A 95 13.32 37.31 -48.06
C ARG A 95 12.91 38.65 -48.64
N VAL A 96 13.36 38.87 -49.87
CA VAL A 96 13.06 40.00 -50.76
C VAL A 96 11.55 40.21 -50.87
N LYS A 97 11.07 41.39 -50.47
CA LYS A 97 9.73 41.88 -50.82
C LYS A 97 9.86 42.81 -52.00
N SER A 98 9.58 42.29 -53.19
CA SER A 98 9.42 43.08 -54.40
C SER A 98 7.99 43.58 -54.53
N SER A 99 7.89 44.90 -54.73
CA SER A 99 7.05 45.62 -55.69
C SER A 99 5.65 45.07 -56.01
N ALA A 100 4.62 45.85 -55.64
CA ALA A 100 3.49 46.15 -56.52
C ALA A 100 2.65 47.27 -55.87
N ASN A 101 3.02 48.50 -56.20
CA ASN A 101 2.26 49.71 -55.89
C ASN A 101 1.45 50.06 -57.13
N GLU A 102 0.17 49.66 -57.18
CA GLU A 102 -0.79 50.22 -58.14
C GLU A 102 -2.24 49.83 -57.78
N HIS A 103 -3.19 50.70 -58.11
CA HIS A 103 -4.66 50.58 -57.98
C HIS A 103 -5.28 50.91 -56.61
N VAL A 104 -5.45 52.21 -56.32
CA VAL A 104 -6.03 52.72 -55.05
C VAL A 104 -7.56 52.93 -55.08
N ASN A 105 -8.25 52.99 -56.22
CA ASN A 105 -9.68 53.41 -56.23
C ASN A 105 -10.77 52.33 -56.34
N THR A 106 -10.42 51.03 -56.39
CA THR A 106 -11.41 49.91 -56.31
C THR A 106 -11.29 49.12 -54.98
N ARG A 107 -10.52 49.63 -54.01
CA ARG A 107 -10.16 48.92 -52.75
C ARG A 107 -11.15 49.14 -51.59
N HIS A 108 -12.01 50.15 -51.65
CA HIS A 108 -12.90 50.45 -50.52
C HIS A 108 -14.08 49.47 -50.39
N SER A 109 -14.68 49.02 -51.50
CA SER A 109 -15.79 48.04 -51.45
C SER A 109 -15.30 46.63 -51.10
N SER A 110 -14.23 46.14 -51.73
CA SER A 110 -13.61 44.84 -51.46
C SER A 110 -13.02 44.74 -50.04
N ALA A 111 -12.47 45.83 -49.49
CA ALA A 111 -11.98 45.87 -48.11
C ALA A 111 -13.11 45.67 -47.08
N THR A 112 -14.33 46.15 -47.33
CA THR A 112 -15.45 45.95 -46.39
C THR A 112 -15.96 44.50 -46.40
N ILE A 113 -16.01 43.85 -47.56
CA ILE A 113 -16.37 42.43 -47.71
C ILE A 113 -15.32 41.54 -47.03
N LEU A 114 -14.03 41.85 -47.21
CA LEU A 114 -12.93 41.15 -46.51
C LEU A 114 -12.99 41.35 -44.99
N LYS A 115 -13.30 42.56 -44.51
CA LYS A 115 -13.51 42.84 -43.08
C LYS A 115 -14.70 42.07 -42.51
N LYS A 116 -15.78 41.90 -43.27
CA LYS A 116 -16.96 41.13 -42.85
C LYS A 116 -16.66 39.62 -42.78
N ARG A 117 -15.96 39.07 -43.80
CA ARG A 117 -15.48 37.67 -43.79
C ARG A 117 -14.51 37.39 -42.65
N GLY A 118 -13.58 38.30 -42.36
CA GLY A 118 -12.65 38.16 -41.23
C GLY A 118 -13.34 38.22 -39.85
N ARG A 119 -14.43 38.99 -39.71
CA ARG A 119 -15.25 38.97 -38.49
C ARG A 119 -15.99 37.65 -38.32
N GLN A 120 -16.61 37.14 -39.39
CA GLN A 120 -17.29 35.84 -39.34
C GLN A 120 -16.32 34.69 -39.04
N TRP A 121 -15.13 34.69 -39.66
CA TRP A 121 -14.11 33.68 -39.40
C TRP A 121 -13.66 33.69 -37.93
N ARG A 122 -13.40 34.88 -37.35
CA ARG A 122 -13.05 35.00 -35.92
C ARG A 122 -14.16 34.50 -34.98
N TYR A 123 -15.42 34.78 -35.32
CA TYR A 123 -16.56 34.30 -34.55
C TYR A 123 -16.66 32.76 -34.59
N ASN A 124 -16.59 32.17 -35.78
CA ASN A 124 -16.63 30.71 -35.94
C ASN A 124 -15.44 30.03 -35.23
N HIS A 125 -14.24 30.60 -35.33
CA HIS A 125 -13.05 30.09 -34.63
C HIS A 125 -13.22 30.13 -33.11
N PHE A 126 -13.74 31.25 -32.58
CA PHE A 126 -14.01 31.38 -31.15
C PHE A 126 -15.08 30.39 -30.66
N GLU A 127 -16.16 30.19 -31.42
CA GLU A 127 -17.16 29.17 -31.10
C GLU A 127 -16.57 27.75 -31.14
N GLU A 128 -15.74 27.44 -32.13
CA GLU A 128 -15.11 26.12 -32.24
C GLU A 128 -14.13 25.88 -31.08
N GLU A 129 -13.32 26.87 -30.70
CA GLU A 129 -12.45 26.81 -29.52
C GLU A 129 -13.27 26.63 -28.24
N LYS A 130 -14.40 27.33 -28.10
CA LYS A 130 -15.31 27.16 -26.97
C LYS A 130 -15.87 25.74 -26.91
N ARG A 131 -16.32 25.18 -28.04
CA ARG A 131 -16.79 23.77 -28.12
C ARG A 131 -15.69 22.77 -27.79
N ARG A 132 -14.46 22.99 -28.28
CA ARG A 132 -13.29 22.15 -27.96
C ARG A 132 -12.96 22.20 -26.47
N TYR A 133 -13.02 23.39 -25.86
CA TYR A 133 -12.79 23.56 -24.44
C TYR A 133 -13.86 22.87 -23.58
N GLU A 134 -15.15 23.04 -23.91
CA GLU A 134 -16.25 22.38 -23.21
C GLU A 134 -16.19 20.86 -23.36
N SER A 135 -15.90 20.36 -24.57
CA SER A 135 -15.70 18.93 -24.82
C SER A 135 -14.51 18.37 -24.01
N GLN A 136 -13.39 19.08 -23.96
CA GLN A 136 -12.23 18.67 -23.18
C GLN A 136 -12.53 18.70 -21.67
N LYS A 137 -13.28 19.70 -21.20
CA LYS A 137 -13.71 19.80 -19.80
C LYS A 137 -14.64 18.64 -19.43
N SER A 138 -15.63 18.33 -20.27
CA SER A 138 -16.55 17.21 -20.09
C SER A 138 -15.81 15.87 -20.03
N ARG A 139 -14.86 15.61 -20.94
CA ARG A 139 -14.02 14.40 -20.91
C ARG A 139 -13.18 14.29 -19.63
N ARG A 140 -12.67 15.40 -19.11
CA ARG A 140 -11.92 15.40 -17.84
C ARG A 140 -12.81 15.12 -16.65
N GLN A 141 -14.03 15.66 -16.64
CA GLN A 141 -15.00 15.38 -15.58
C GLN A 141 -15.43 13.91 -15.60
N GLU A 142 -15.79 13.39 -16.77
CA GLU A 142 -16.16 11.98 -16.94
C GLU A 142 -15.04 11.03 -16.52
N HIS A 143 -13.79 11.31 -16.90
CA HIS A 143 -12.65 10.51 -16.46
C HIS A 143 -12.44 10.59 -14.94
N ALA A 144 -12.58 11.79 -14.34
CA ALA A 144 -12.45 11.96 -12.90
C ALA A 144 -13.57 11.24 -12.12
N GLU A 145 -14.79 11.22 -12.66
CA GLU A 145 -15.93 10.49 -12.09
C GLU A 145 -15.72 8.98 -12.16
N ARG A 146 -15.27 8.45 -13.31
CA ARG A 146 -14.93 7.01 -13.44
C ARG A 146 -13.81 6.60 -12.48
N ASP A 147 -12.74 7.40 -12.40
CA ASP A 147 -11.63 7.14 -11.47
C ASP A 147 -12.10 7.17 -10.01
N ALA A 148 -13.05 8.06 -9.67
CA ALA A 148 -13.61 8.14 -8.33
C ALA A 148 -14.45 6.90 -8.00
N GLN A 149 -15.31 6.46 -8.94
CA GLN A 149 -16.12 5.26 -8.80
C GLN A 149 -15.26 4.00 -8.66
N GLU A 150 -14.22 3.86 -9.50
CA GLU A 150 -13.30 2.71 -9.41
C GLU A 150 -12.58 2.66 -8.06
N ARG A 151 -12.14 3.82 -7.54
CA ARG A 151 -11.53 3.88 -6.20
C ARG A 151 -12.50 3.50 -5.10
N GLU A 152 -13.75 3.97 -5.18
CA GLU A 152 -14.77 3.63 -4.20
C GLU A 152 -15.10 2.13 -4.22
N GLU A 153 -15.28 1.55 -5.41
CA GLU A 153 -15.53 0.12 -5.56
C GLU A 153 -14.36 -0.71 -5.01
N LYS A 154 -13.12 -0.33 -5.34
CA LYS A 154 -11.93 -0.98 -4.82
C LYS A 154 -11.82 -0.88 -3.30
N GLN A 155 -12.23 0.24 -2.70
CA GLN A 155 -12.30 0.39 -1.25
C GLN A 155 -13.38 -0.50 -0.64
N ARG A 156 -14.57 -0.58 -1.26
CA ARG A 156 -15.65 -1.48 -0.81
C ARG A 156 -15.21 -2.94 -0.88
N GLN A 157 -14.57 -3.36 -1.97
CA GLN A 157 -14.05 -4.72 -2.12
C GLN A 157 -12.99 -5.04 -1.06
N ARG A 158 -12.08 -4.11 -0.77
CA ARG A 158 -11.08 -4.28 0.31
C ARG A 158 -11.73 -4.42 1.67
N ALA A 159 -12.74 -3.61 1.99
CA ALA A 159 -13.45 -3.69 3.27
C ALA A 159 -14.18 -5.03 3.43
N VAL A 160 -14.82 -5.54 2.37
CA VAL A 160 -15.49 -6.84 2.39
C VAL A 160 -14.50 -7.99 2.58
N GLU A 161 -13.36 -7.95 1.88
CA GLU A 161 -12.33 -8.98 2.02
C GLU A 161 -11.67 -8.94 3.40
N GLU A 162 -11.44 -7.76 3.96
CA GLU A 162 -10.93 -7.60 5.32
C GLU A 162 -11.91 -8.17 6.36
N ASP A 163 -13.21 -7.87 6.26
CA ASP A 163 -14.25 -8.45 7.13
C ASP A 163 -14.36 -9.98 6.97
N ARG A 164 -14.19 -10.50 5.75
CA ARG A 164 -14.14 -11.95 5.52
C ARG A 164 -12.94 -12.58 6.24
N GLN A 165 -11.77 -11.96 6.14
CA GLN A 165 -10.55 -12.45 6.77
C GLN A 165 -10.59 -12.37 8.30
N THR A 166 -11.18 -11.32 8.88
CA THR A 166 -11.33 -11.20 10.33
C THR A 166 -12.26 -12.30 10.86
N ARG A 167 -13.42 -12.51 10.22
CA ARG A 167 -14.35 -13.60 10.59
C ARG A 167 -13.72 -14.99 10.49
N GLU A 168 -12.93 -15.23 9.43
CA GLU A 168 -12.24 -16.50 9.26
C GLU A 168 -11.16 -16.71 10.35
N LYS A 169 -10.38 -15.67 10.67
CA LYS A 169 -9.39 -15.71 11.76
C LYS A 169 -10.07 -15.98 13.11
N GLU A 170 -11.15 -15.28 13.43
CA GLU A 170 -11.91 -15.51 14.66
C GLU A 170 -12.48 -16.93 14.73
N SER A 171 -13.05 -17.44 13.63
CA SER A 171 -13.57 -18.81 13.60
C SER A 171 -12.47 -19.84 13.81
N ARG A 172 -11.28 -19.64 13.23
CA ARG A 172 -10.12 -20.53 13.44
C ARG A 172 -9.63 -20.47 14.88
N GLU A 173 -9.57 -19.28 15.46
CA GLU A 173 -9.16 -19.10 16.86
C GLU A 173 -10.15 -19.75 17.83
N ARG A 174 -11.46 -19.60 17.61
CA ARG A 174 -12.49 -20.28 18.42
C ARG A 174 -12.34 -21.79 18.37
N ARG A 175 -12.16 -22.38 17.17
CA ARG A 175 -11.94 -23.82 17.01
C ARG A 175 -10.66 -24.28 17.71
N ARG A 176 -9.59 -23.49 17.61
CA ARG A 176 -8.33 -23.78 18.31
C ARG A 176 -8.51 -23.75 19.83
N LYS A 177 -9.17 -22.72 20.38
CA LYS A 177 -9.46 -22.62 21.82
C LYS A 177 -10.34 -23.77 22.31
N GLN A 178 -11.38 -24.13 21.56
CA GLN A 178 -12.23 -25.29 21.87
C GLN A 178 -11.44 -26.60 21.85
N ALA A 179 -10.55 -26.79 20.87
CA ALA A 179 -9.67 -27.95 20.83
C ALA A 179 -8.75 -27.97 22.05
N GLU A 180 -8.04 -26.87 22.35
CA GLU A 180 -7.16 -26.74 23.51
C GLU A 180 -7.90 -26.99 24.84
N GLU A 181 -9.12 -26.46 24.99
CA GLU A 181 -9.96 -26.68 26.18
C GLU A 181 -10.40 -28.15 26.30
N SER A 182 -10.87 -28.75 25.19
CA SER A 182 -11.24 -30.16 25.17
C SER A 182 -10.05 -31.06 25.53
N GLU A 183 -8.86 -30.72 25.05
CA GLU A 183 -7.62 -31.44 25.36
C GLU A 183 -7.23 -31.27 26.82
N ARG A 184 -7.34 -30.06 27.38
CA ARG A 184 -7.08 -29.79 28.80
C ARG A 184 -8.04 -30.57 29.70
N LEU A 185 -9.30 -30.68 29.32
CA LEU A 185 -10.29 -31.48 30.05
C LEU A 185 -9.93 -32.97 30.04
N LYS A 186 -9.51 -33.51 28.90
CA LYS A 186 -9.04 -34.91 28.81
C LYS A 186 -7.82 -35.14 29.72
N GLU A 187 -6.86 -34.23 29.72
CA GLU A 187 -5.65 -34.32 30.54
C GLU A 187 -5.97 -34.28 32.04
N GLN A 188 -6.86 -33.39 32.46
CA GLN A 188 -7.39 -33.38 33.83
C GLN A 188 -8.08 -34.69 34.18
N ARG A 189 -8.76 -35.33 33.23
CA ARG A 189 -9.45 -36.61 33.46
C ARG A 189 -8.46 -37.77 33.58
N TYR A 190 -7.44 -37.84 32.76
CA TYR A 190 -6.36 -38.82 32.92
C TYR A 190 -5.68 -38.68 34.29
N LYS A 191 -5.37 -37.44 34.68
CA LYS A 191 -4.78 -37.18 35.98
C LYS A 191 -5.74 -37.61 37.11
N SER A 192 -7.02 -37.26 37.03
CA SER A 192 -8.02 -37.67 38.03
C SER A 192 -8.18 -39.19 38.11
N TYR A 193 -8.09 -39.88 36.98
CA TYR A 193 -8.10 -41.34 36.91
C TYR A 193 -6.92 -41.92 37.69
N GLU A 194 -5.69 -41.52 37.36
CA GLU A 194 -4.48 -42.03 38.02
C GLU A 194 -4.40 -41.64 39.50
N ASP A 195 -4.78 -40.41 39.83
CA ASP A 195 -4.84 -39.93 41.22
C ASP A 195 -5.86 -40.73 42.04
N GLY A 196 -6.98 -41.12 41.43
CA GLY A 196 -8.01 -41.97 42.04
C GLY A 196 -7.51 -43.36 42.43
N TRP A 197 -6.45 -43.84 41.78
CA TRP A 197 -5.82 -45.13 42.07
C TRP A 197 -4.61 -45.05 43.00
N SER A 198 -4.14 -43.85 43.36
CA SER A 198 -2.93 -43.67 44.16
C SER A 198 -3.15 -43.95 45.66
N PRO A 199 -2.34 -44.82 46.31
CA PRO A 199 -2.39 -45.02 47.77
C PRO A 199 -2.04 -43.72 48.52
N PRO A 200 -2.61 -43.44 49.71
CA PRO A 200 -3.44 -44.32 50.55
C PRO A 200 -4.95 -44.16 50.31
N ARG A 201 -5.38 -43.49 49.24
CA ARG A 201 -6.75 -42.96 49.11
C ARG A 201 -7.75 -43.96 48.54
N ALA A 202 -7.75 -45.18 49.08
CA ALA A 202 -8.98 -45.95 49.09
C ALA A 202 -9.99 -45.33 50.09
N THR A 203 -10.35 -44.07 49.90
CA THR A 203 -11.41 -43.39 50.64
C THR A 203 -12.75 -44.09 50.46
N TRP A 204 -12.89 -44.92 49.43
CA TRP A 204 -13.98 -45.86 49.24
C TRP A 204 -14.03 -46.99 50.28
N LYS A 205 -12.93 -47.34 50.95
CA LYS A 205 -12.95 -48.34 52.04
C LYS A 205 -13.58 -47.81 53.33
N THR A 206 -13.64 -46.49 53.52
CA THR A 206 -14.20 -45.85 54.73
C THR A 206 -15.54 -45.18 54.50
N LYS A 207 -15.93 -44.93 53.24
CA LYS A 207 -17.25 -44.40 52.89
C LYS A 207 -18.29 -45.52 52.88
N THR A 208 -19.35 -45.38 53.66
CA THR A 208 -20.51 -46.28 53.65
C THR A 208 -21.36 -46.16 52.39
N ASN A 209 -21.34 -45.01 51.72
CA ASN A 209 -22.04 -44.76 50.47
C ASN A 209 -21.04 -44.35 49.40
N ILE A 210 -20.74 -45.26 48.48
CA ILE A 210 -19.94 -44.97 47.28
C ILE A 210 -20.91 -44.49 46.21
N LEU A 211 -20.75 -43.24 45.78
CA LEU A 211 -21.50 -42.71 44.64
C LEU A 211 -20.81 -43.11 43.34
N PHE A 212 -21.57 -43.13 42.26
CA PHE A 212 -21.04 -43.42 40.93
C PHE A 212 -19.92 -42.46 40.52
N ASN A 213 -19.96 -41.24 41.06
CA ASN A 213 -18.97 -40.18 40.84
C ASN A 213 -17.66 -40.37 41.63
N ASP A 214 -17.67 -41.22 42.68
CA ASP A 214 -16.49 -41.50 43.50
C ASP A 214 -15.54 -42.51 42.80
N ILE A 215 -16.03 -43.23 41.78
CA ILE A 215 -15.27 -44.26 41.07
C ILE A 215 -14.52 -43.59 39.91
N PRO A 216 -13.19 -43.77 39.80
CA PRO A 216 -12.40 -43.25 38.69
C PRO A 216 -12.63 -44.09 37.44
N TRP A 217 -13.76 -43.92 36.77
CA TRP A 217 -14.08 -44.64 35.54
C TRP A 217 -13.08 -44.30 34.41
N PRO A 218 -12.66 -45.27 33.57
CA PRO A 218 -11.74 -45.06 32.47
C PRO A 218 -12.48 -44.45 31.26
N THR A 219 -13.02 -43.25 31.45
CA THR A 219 -13.84 -42.55 30.46
C THR A 219 -13.40 -41.09 30.35
N LEU A 220 -13.43 -40.55 29.12
CA LEU A 220 -13.02 -39.16 28.85
C LEU A 220 -13.96 -38.14 29.52
N TYR A 221 -15.21 -38.52 29.75
CA TYR A 221 -16.22 -37.73 30.42
C TYR A 221 -16.73 -38.49 31.64
N HIS A 222 -17.21 -37.77 32.64
CA HIS A 222 -17.70 -38.38 33.87
C HIS A 222 -19.08 -39.01 33.61
N PRO A 223 -19.19 -40.36 33.68
CA PRO A 223 -20.44 -41.02 33.36
C PRO A 223 -21.44 -40.76 34.49
N GLN A 224 -22.69 -40.42 34.14
CA GLN A 224 -23.75 -40.17 35.12
C GLN A 224 -24.57 -41.43 35.44
N SER A 225 -24.41 -42.49 34.64
CA SER A 225 -25.12 -43.76 34.76
C SER A 225 -24.27 -44.91 34.23
N ALA A 226 -24.63 -46.14 34.59
CA ALA A 226 -24.00 -47.35 34.08
C ALA A 226 -24.10 -47.47 32.55
N ASP A 227 -25.23 -47.06 31.97
CA ASP A 227 -25.46 -47.11 30.52
C ASP A 227 -24.51 -46.21 29.72
N ALA A 228 -23.97 -45.15 30.35
CA ALA A 228 -22.98 -44.28 29.72
C ALA A 228 -21.59 -44.97 29.57
N ILE A 229 -21.34 -46.05 30.32
CA ILE A 229 -20.09 -46.81 30.28
C ILE A 229 -20.21 -47.88 29.20
N THR A 230 -20.02 -47.48 27.95
CA THR A 230 -19.99 -48.41 26.82
C THR A 230 -18.57 -48.88 26.52
N PRO A 231 -18.39 -50.09 25.94
CA PRO A 231 -17.07 -50.57 25.52
C PRO A 231 -16.36 -49.59 24.58
N LYS A 232 -17.11 -48.85 23.75
CA LYS A 232 -16.57 -47.83 22.85
C LYS A 232 -15.94 -46.65 23.61
N VAL A 233 -16.61 -46.14 24.65
CA VAL A 233 -16.10 -45.02 25.46
C VAL A 233 -14.85 -45.44 26.22
N VAL A 234 -14.87 -46.63 26.84
CA VAL A 234 -13.71 -47.18 27.55
C VAL A 234 -12.53 -47.43 26.59
N THR A 235 -12.79 -48.01 25.42
CA THR A 235 -11.75 -48.22 24.40
C THR A 235 -11.14 -46.89 23.96
N SER A 236 -11.97 -45.87 23.73
CA SER A 236 -11.50 -44.54 23.30
C SER A 236 -10.59 -43.85 24.32
N PHE A 237 -10.79 -44.11 25.62
CA PHE A 237 -9.93 -43.60 26.68
C PHE A 237 -8.52 -44.23 26.61
N PHE A 238 -8.44 -45.54 26.41
CA PHE A 238 -7.15 -46.25 26.33
C PHE A 238 -6.42 -46.10 25.00
N GLU A 239 -7.13 -45.75 23.93
CA GLU A 239 -6.57 -45.48 22.60
C GLU A 239 -6.00 -44.07 22.44
N ASP A 240 -6.31 -43.15 23.36
CA ASP A 240 -5.85 -41.77 23.27
C ASP A 240 -4.31 -41.68 23.39
N PRO A 241 -3.64 -41.03 22.40
CA PRO A 241 -2.19 -40.83 22.41
C PRO A 241 -1.65 -40.15 23.67
N ARG A 242 -2.42 -39.31 24.38
CA ARG A 242 -1.95 -38.62 25.59
C ARG A 242 -1.87 -39.53 26.79
N TYR A 243 -2.84 -40.42 26.93
CA TYR A 243 -2.73 -41.49 27.90
C TYR A 243 -1.46 -42.30 27.58
N LEU A 244 -1.19 -42.59 26.30
CA LEU A 244 0.02 -43.26 25.83
C LEU A 244 1.32 -42.51 26.18
N ALA A 245 1.34 -41.19 26.08
CA ALA A 245 2.52 -40.35 26.31
C ALA A 245 3.02 -40.33 27.76
N SER A 246 2.15 -40.55 28.77
CA SER A 246 2.57 -40.53 30.18
C SER A 246 3.58 -41.64 30.55
N GLU A 247 3.65 -42.72 29.78
CA GLU A 247 4.56 -43.84 30.01
C GLU A 247 5.15 -44.31 28.68
N HIS A 248 6.11 -43.54 28.18
CA HIS A 248 6.76 -43.67 26.85
C HIS A 248 7.39 -45.03 26.49
N TRP A 249 7.30 -46.05 27.35
CA TRP A 249 7.97 -47.34 27.16
C TRP A 249 7.08 -48.57 27.37
N ILE A 250 5.82 -48.42 27.80
CA ILE A 250 4.92 -49.55 28.03
C ILE A 250 4.11 -49.85 26.76
N SER A 251 4.34 -51.03 26.16
CA SER A 251 3.53 -51.52 25.04
C SER A 251 2.03 -51.52 25.38
N ARG A 252 1.18 -51.15 24.41
CA ARG A 252 -0.30 -51.14 24.53
C ARG A 252 -0.84 -52.40 25.20
N LYS A 253 -0.32 -53.58 24.85
CA LYS A 253 -0.74 -54.88 25.44
C LYS A 253 -0.44 -54.97 26.94
N LYS A 254 0.74 -54.52 27.37
CA LYS A 254 1.13 -54.53 28.79
C LYS A 254 0.28 -53.56 29.59
N ARG A 255 -0.08 -52.42 29.00
CA ARG A 255 -0.93 -51.43 29.64
C ARG A 255 -2.37 -51.90 29.82
N ILE A 256 -2.99 -52.47 28.78
CA ILE A 256 -4.32 -53.08 28.92
C ILE A 256 -4.29 -54.16 29.99
N ARG A 257 -3.21 -54.96 30.06
CA ARG A 257 -3.05 -55.96 31.12
C ARG A 257 -2.93 -55.34 32.52
N THR A 258 -2.18 -54.25 32.70
CA THR A 258 -2.09 -53.57 34.01
C THR A 258 -3.42 -52.99 34.43
N GLU A 259 -4.17 -52.41 33.49
CA GLU A 259 -5.52 -51.89 33.76
C GLU A 259 -6.50 -53.01 34.10
N LEU A 260 -6.50 -54.13 33.37
CA LEU A 260 -7.30 -55.31 33.71
C LEU A 260 -6.96 -55.86 35.10
N LEU A 261 -5.69 -55.87 35.48
CA LEU A 261 -5.27 -56.26 36.83
C LEU A 261 -5.67 -55.24 37.90
N ARG A 262 -5.80 -53.96 37.53
CA ARG A 262 -6.26 -52.87 38.41
C ARG A 262 -7.74 -53.01 38.74
N TRP A 263 -8.55 -53.43 37.77
CA TRP A 263 -9.99 -53.66 37.89
C TRP A 263 -10.38 -55.09 38.26
N HIS A 264 -9.42 -55.96 38.58
CA HIS A 264 -9.71 -57.36 38.92
C HIS A 264 -10.46 -57.46 40.25
N SER A 265 -11.51 -58.28 40.30
CA SER A 265 -12.39 -58.40 41.49
C SER A 265 -11.63 -58.82 42.75
N ASP A 266 -10.52 -59.56 42.62
CA ASP A 266 -9.66 -59.99 43.73
C ASP A 266 -8.96 -58.82 44.49
N LYS A 267 -8.99 -57.60 43.95
CA LYS A 267 -8.43 -56.38 44.57
C LYS A 267 -9.45 -55.56 45.37
N PHE A 268 -10.74 -55.87 45.24
CA PHE A 268 -11.87 -55.12 45.74
C PHE A 268 -12.68 -55.95 46.74
#